data_AF-F1LFL7-F1
#
_entry.id   AF-F1LFL7-F1
#
_cell.length_a   1.000
_cell.length_b   1.000
_cell.length_c   1.000
_cell.angle_alpha   90.00
_cell.angle_beta   90.00
_cell.angle_gamma   90.00
#
_symmetry.space_group_name_H-M   'P 1'
#
loop_
_entity.id
_entity.type
_entity.pdbx_description
1 polymer ?
#
loop_
_entity_poly.entity_id
_entity_poly.type
_entity_poly.pdbx_seq_one_letter_code
_entity_poly.pdbx_strand_id
1 'polypeptide(L)'
;MPDGTCRFSCKGQTVHHFMGCSTFSEYTVVADISVCEVPDKAPLDKICLLGCGVSTGYGAVVNNCKVEKGSTVAVWGLGAVGLAVIMGAKVAGAKQIVGIDRREEKFEYARQFGATECVSPKEGAHWTNIPILSYRQVRAVVFDYTFECIG
;
A
#
# COMPACT_ATOMS: atom_id res chain seq x y z
N MET A 1 -12.59 -4.29 -22.84
CA MET A 1 -11.53 -5.13 -23.44
C MET A 1 -10.71 -4.28 -24.40
N PRO A 2 -9.48 -4.67 -24.79
CA PRO A 2 -8.67 -3.89 -25.74
C PRO A 2 -9.37 -3.61 -27.07
N ASP A 3 -10.29 -4.49 -27.48
CA ASP A 3 -11.16 -4.33 -28.65
C ASP A 3 -12.34 -3.35 -28.46
N GLY A 4 -12.43 -2.65 -27.33
CA GLY A 4 -13.50 -1.71 -27.01
C GLY A 4 -14.83 -2.34 -26.59
N THR A 5 -14.95 -3.67 -26.59
CA THR A 5 -16.21 -4.37 -26.28
C THR A 5 -16.26 -4.90 -24.84
N CYS A 6 -17.44 -5.33 -24.41
CA CYS A 6 -17.69 -5.92 -23.09
C CYS A 6 -17.91 -7.44 -23.18
N ARG A 7 -17.73 -8.14 -22.06
CA ARG A 7 -17.95 -9.59 -21.94
C ARG A 7 -19.03 -9.94 -20.91
N PHE A 8 -19.51 -8.93 -20.20
CA PHE A 8 -20.53 -9.08 -19.19
C PHE A 8 -21.83 -8.44 -19.65
N SER A 9 -22.93 -9.14 -19.36
CA SER A 9 -24.28 -8.60 -19.40
C SER A 9 -25.01 -9.04 -18.15
N CYS A 10 -25.96 -8.22 -17.69
CA CYS A 10 -26.81 -8.55 -16.55
C CYS A 10 -28.20 -8.01 -16.84
N LYS A 11 -29.23 -8.86 -16.77
CA LYS A 11 -30.63 -8.49 -17.04
C LYS A 11 -30.82 -7.75 -18.37
N GLY A 12 -30.11 -8.20 -19.41
CA GLY A 12 -30.16 -7.59 -20.75
C GLY A 12 -29.40 -6.27 -20.91
N GLN A 13 -28.69 -5.81 -19.88
CA GLN A 13 -27.87 -4.60 -19.93
C GLN A 13 -26.39 -4.94 -19.97
N THR A 14 -25.62 -4.16 -20.72
CA THR A 14 -24.15 -4.26 -20.74
C THR A 14 -23.58 -3.88 -19.39
N VAL A 15 -22.68 -4.71 -18.87
CA VAL A 15 -21.89 -4.40 -17.69
C VAL A 15 -20.44 -4.18 -18.11
N HIS A 16 -19.89 -3.03 -17.74
CA HIS A 16 -18.54 -2.66 -18.12
C HIS A 16 -17.49 -3.44 -17.31
N HIS A 17 -16.34 -3.63 -17.95
CA HIS A 17 -15.16 -4.14 -17.28
C HIS A 17 -14.54 -3.07 -16.39
N PHE A 18 -13.90 -3.49 -15.29
CA PHE A 18 -13.13 -2.61 -14.42
C PHE A 18 -11.66 -3.04 -14.40
N MET A 19 -10.77 -2.09 -14.67
CA MET A 19 -9.31 -2.27 -14.70
C MET A 19 -8.82 -3.47 -15.55
N GLY A 20 -9.62 -3.93 -16.50
CA GLY A 20 -9.28 -5.08 -17.35
C GLY A 20 -9.25 -6.43 -16.63
N CYS A 21 -9.72 -6.51 -15.38
CA CYS A 21 -9.71 -7.74 -14.57
C CYS A 21 -11.11 -8.18 -14.12
N SER A 22 -11.96 -7.26 -13.63
CA SER A 22 -13.34 -7.52 -13.22
C SER A 22 -13.50 -8.74 -12.29
N THR A 23 -12.73 -8.77 -11.20
CA THR A 23 -12.57 -9.97 -10.34
C THR A 23 -13.74 -10.29 -9.42
N PHE A 24 -14.82 -9.49 -9.42
CA PHE A 24 -16.04 -9.75 -8.63
C PHE A 24 -17.10 -10.49 -9.46
N SER A 25 -16.69 -11.62 -10.02
CA SER A 25 -17.54 -12.58 -10.74
C SER A 25 -16.92 -13.96 -10.63
N GLU A 26 -17.74 -15.02 -10.66
CA GLU A 26 -17.24 -16.41 -10.65
C GLU A 26 -16.35 -16.71 -11.87
N TYR A 27 -16.58 -16.02 -12.99
CA TYR A 27 -15.79 -16.11 -14.20
C TYR A 27 -15.52 -14.71 -14.76
N THR A 28 -14.32 -14.51 -15.31
CA THR A 28 -13.97 -13.28 -16.01
C THR A 28 -13.22 -13.59 -17.30
N VAL A 29 -13.23 -12.63 -18.23
CA VAL A 29 -12.48 -12.69 -19.47
C VAL A 29 -11.48 -11.54 -19.44
N VAL A 30 -10.20 -11.87 -19.53
CA VAL A 30 -9.08 -10.92 -19.49
C VAL A 30 -8.31 -10.97 -20.81
N ALA A 31 -7.58 -9.90 -21.11
CA ALA A 31 -6.60 -9.93 -22.20
C ALA A 31 -5.38 -10.74 -21.73
N ASP A 32 -4.70 -11.38 -22.68
CA ASP A 32 -3.43 -12.10 -22.44
C ASP A 32 -2.36 -11.21 -21.79
N ILE A 33 -2.29 -9.94 -22.20
CA ILE A 33 -1.41 -8.92 -21.61
C ILE A 33 -1.79 -8.50 -20.18
N SER A 34 -2.93 -8.97 -19.66
CA SER A 34 -3.47 -8.60 -18.33
C SER A 34 -3.53 -9.80 -17.37
N VAL A 35 -2.85 -10.90 -17.70
CA VAL A 35 -2.76 -12.09 -16.86
C VAL A 35 -1.30 -12.53 -16.74
N CYS A 36 -0.93 -13.04 -15.57
CA CYS A 36 0.38 -13.61 -15.30
C CYS A 36 0.20 -15.01 -14.72
N GLU A 37 0.88 -15.99 -15.31
CA GLU A 37 0.91 -17.35 -14.79
C GLU A 37 1.64 -17.38 -13.44
N VAL A 38 1.08 -18.12 -12.48
CA VAL A 38 1.64 -18.31 -11.14
C VAL A 38 1.86 -19.79 -10.87
N PRO A 39 2.78 -20.17 -9.96
CA PRO A 39 3.03 -21.58 -9.67
C PRO A 39 1.77 -22.32 -9.20
N ASP A 40 1.54 -23.53 -9.74
CA ASP A 40 0.35 -24.34 -9.43
C ASP A 40 0.11 -24.61 -7.94
N LYS A 41 1.19 -24.64 -7.16
CA LYS A 41 1.15 -24.93 -5.72
C LYS A 41 0.95 -23.69 -4.86
N ALA A 42 0.87 -22.50 -5.46
CA ALA A 42 0.73 -21.26 -4.72
C ALA A 42 -0.69 -21.12 -4.14
N PRO A 43 -0.84 -20.78 -2.84
CA PRO A 43 -2.14 -20.66 -2.20
C PRO A 43 -2.90 -19.42 -2.70
N LEU A 44 -3.88 -19.62 -3.58
CA LEU A 44 -4.64 -18.55 -4.25
C LEU A 44 -5.36 -17.60 -3.27
N ASP A 45 -5.77 -18.12 -2.11
CA ASP A 45 -6.39 -17.37 -1.01
C ASP A 45 -5.44 -16.34 -0.35
N LYS A 46 -4.13 -16.47 -0.60
CA LYS A 46 -3.10 -15.56 -0.06
C LYS A 46 -2.46 -14.71 -1.15
N ILE A 47 -2.07 -15.34 -2.26
CA ILE A 47 -1.30 -14.64 -3.32
C ILE A 47 -2.16 -13.65 -4.11
N CYS A 48 -3.49 -13.70 -4.00
CA CYS A 48 -4.38 -12.72 -4.61
C CYS A 48 -4.03 -11.27 -4.22
N LEU A 49 -3.45 -11.07 -3.03
CA LEU A 49 -2.98 -9.76 -2.54
C LEU A 49 -1.81 -9.19 -3.37
N LEU A 50 -1.07 -10.05 -4.09
CA LEU A 50 0.01 -9.64 -4.98
C LEU A 50 -0.50 -9.02 -6.29
N GLY A 51 -1.79 -9.18 -6.62
CA GLY A 51 -2.39 -8.57 -7.81
C GLY A 51 -2.60 -7.06 -7.72
N CYS A 52 -2.45 -6.47 -6.52
CA CYS A 52 -2.56 -5.02 -6.34
C CYS A 52 -1.81 -4.53 -5.09
N GLY A 53 -2.47 -4.53 -3.92
CA GLY A 53 -2.03 -3.71 -2.78
C GLY A 53 -0.62 -4.02 -2.26
N VAL A 54 -0.26 -5.30 -2.15
CA VAL A 54 1.04 -5.70 -1.58
C VAL A 54 2.18 -5.38 -2.54
N SER A 55 2.03 -5.74 -3.82
CA SER A 55 3.06 -5.49 -4.84
C SER A 55 3.25 -3.99 -5.09
N THR A 56 2.17 -3.20 -5.06
CA THR A 56 2.22 -1.74 -5.16
C THR A 56 3.07 -1.12 -4.04
N GLY A 57 2.74 -1.42 -2.78
CA GLY A 57 3.45 -0.82 -1.64
C GLY A 57 4.89 -1.30 -1.51
N TYR A 58 5.09 -2.62 -1.62
CA TYR A 58 6.44 -3.19 -1.54
C TYR A 58 7.32 -2.72 -2.70
N GLY A 59 6.79 -2.74 -3.93
CA GLY A 59 7.47 -2.29 -5.14
C GLY A 59 7.84 -0.81 -5.10
N ALA A 60 6.97 0.06 -4.56
CA ALA A 60 7.28 1.47 -4.39
C ALA A 60 8.56 1.70 -3.59
N VAL A 61 8.80 0.87 -2.57
CA VAL A 61 10.01 0.94 -1.75
C VAL A 61 11.23 0.40 -2.49
N VAL A 62 11.14 -0.83 -2.99
CA VAL A 62 12.34 -1.57 -3.45
C VAL A 62 12.70 -1.27 -4.91
N ASN A 63 11.71 -1.01 -5.76
CA ASN A 63 11.92 -0.81 -7.19
C ASN A 63 11.97 0.67 -7.56
N ASN A 64 11.04 1.48 -7.05
CA ASN A 64 10.89 2.88 -7.44
C ASN A 64 11.81 3.79 -6.62
N CYS A 65 11.60 3.87 -5.30
CA CYS A 65 12.38 4.74 -4.42
C CYS A 65 13.75 4.17 -4.07
N LYS A 66 13.92 2.84 -4.17
CA LYS A 66 15.15 2.11 -3.84
C LYS A 66 15.69 2.50 -2.47
N VAL A 67 14.83 2.41 -1.46
CA VAL A 67 15.13 2.80 -0.09
C VAL A 67 16.44 2.18 0.38
N GLU A 68 17.32 3.02 0.91
CA GLU A 68 18.66 2.62 1.33
C GLU A 68 18.69 2.09 2.77
N LYS A 69 19.62 1.17 3.04
CA LYS A 69 19.87 0.67 4.39
C LYS A 69 20.28 1.81 5.32
N GLY A 70 19.69 1.87 6.52
CA GLY A 70 19.97 2.91 7.50
C GLY A 70 19.16 4.20 7.32
N SER A 71 18.27 4.25 6.34
CA SER A 71 17.37 5.38 6.10
C SER A 71 16.26 5.52 7.16
N THR A 72 15.70 6.71 7.24
CA THR A 72 14.45 7.01 7.97
C THR A 72 13.29 7.10 6.98
N VAL A 73 12.22 6.35 7.25
CA VAL A 73 11.04 6.27 6.39
C VAL A 73 9.83 6.70 7.17
N ALA A 74 8.93 7.45 6.55
CA ALA A 74 7.59 7.67 7.09
C ALA A 74 6.51 7.28 6.07
N VAL A 75 5.39 6.76 6.58
CA VAL A 75 4.32 6.16 5.79
C VAL A 75 2.96 6.69 6.24
N TRP A 76 2.26 7.39 5.36
CA TRP A 76 0.97 8.00 5.60
C TRP A 76 -0.13 7.08 5.09
N GLY A 77 -1.01 6.65 6.00
CA GLY A 77 -2.05 5.67 5.71
C GLY A 77 -1.57 4.24 5.97
N LEU A 78 -2.17 3.59 6.96
CA LEU A 78 -1.82 2.23 7.38
C LEU A 78 -2.86 1.22 6.87
N GLY A 79 -3.17 1.29 5.57
CA GLY A 79 -3.98 0.30 4.84
C GLY A 79 -3.09 -0.79 4.21
N ALA A 80 -3.66 -1.61 3.31
CA ALA A 80 -2.92 -2.71 2.67
C ALA A 80 -1.61 -2.25 1.99
N VAL A 81 -1.67 -1.14 1.23
CA VAL A 81 -0.51 -0.57 0.54
C VAL A 81 0.53 -0.05 1.54
N GLY A 82 0.11 0.76 2.53
CA GLY A 82 1.03 1.32 3.53
C GLY A 82 1.70 0.26 4.40
N LEU A 83 0.98 -0.80 4.78
CA LEU A 83 1.58 -1.94 5.49
C LEU A 83 2.62 -2.66 4.61
N ALA A 84 2.38 -2.77 3.30
CA ALA A 84 3.36 -3.33 2.37
C ALA A 84 4.58 -2.41 2.15
N VAL A 85 4.40 -1.08 2.19
CA VAL A 85 5.52 -0.11 2.22
C VAL A 85 6.35 -0.33 3.49
N ILE A 86 5.73 -0.44 4.66
CA ILE A 86 6.44 -0.70 5.93
C ILE A 86 7.25 -2.01 5.83
N MET A 87 6.63 -3.07 5.30
CA MET A 87 7.31 -4.34 5.07
C MET A 87 8.51 -4.18 4.15
N GLY A 88 8.34 -3.50 3.01
CA GLY A 88 9.42 -3.21 2.07
C GLY A 88 10.55 -2.41 2.72
N ALA A 89 10.22 -1.38 3.50
CA ALA A 89 11.22 -0.51 4.16
C ALA A 89 12.02 -1.29 5.20
N LYS A 90 11.38 -2.20 5.94
CA LYS A 90 12.05 -3.10 6.87
C LYS A 90 13.00 -4.04 6.13
N VAL A 91 12.57 -4.64 5.03
CA VAL A 91 13.42 -5.53 4.21
C VAL A 91 14.60 -4.77 3.60
N ALA A 92 14.39 -3.53 3.17
CA ALA A 92 15.45 -2.64 2.68
C ALA A 92 16.46 -2.22 3.78
N GLY A 93 16.13 -2.46 5.06
CA GLY A 93 17.00 -2.18 6.18
C GLY A 93 16.94 -0.73 6.67
N ALA A 94 15.80 -0.04 6.49
CA ALA A 94 15.56 1.26 7.11
C ALA A 94 15.75 1.17 8.64
N LYS A 95 16.44 2.15 9.24
CA LYS A 95 16.71 2.16 10.69
C LYS A 95 15.48 2.60 11.50
N GLN A 96 14.61 3.42 10.89
CA GLN A 96 13.42 3.97 11.52
C GLN A 96 12.29 4.01 10.50
N ILE A 97 11.12 3.53 10.89
CA ILE A 97 9.92 3.47 10.05
C ILE A 97 8.75 4.01 10.88
N VAL A 98 8.27 5.20 10.53
CA VAL A 98 7.18 5.90 11.24
C VAL A 98 5.87 5.73 10.48
N GLY A 99 4.94 4.98 11.05
CA GLY A 99 3.58 4.82 10.52
C GLY A 99 2.65 5.94 10.99
N ILE A 100 1.89 6.54 10.08
CA ILE A 100 1.03 7.69 10.38
C ILE A 100 -0.40 7.39 9.93
N ASP A 101 -1.35 7.33 10.86
CA ASP A 101 -2.78 7.14 10.56
C ASP A 101 -3.64 7.75 11.68
N ARG A 102 -4.85 8.21 11.35
CA ARG A 102 -5.82 8.74 12.34
C ARG A 102 -6.40 7.64 13.22
N ARG A 103 -6.37 6.40 12.75
CA ARG A 103 -6.90 5.21 13.41
C ARG A 103 -5.79 4.47 14.14
N GLU A 104 -5.69 4.74 15.44
CA GLU A 104 -4.68 4.15 16.32
C GLU A 104 -4.80 2.63 16.45
N GLU A 105 -5.99 2.07 16.23
CA GLU A 105 -6.23 0.63 16.19
C GLU A 105 -5.40 -0.10 15.12
N LYS A 106 -4.88 0.62 14.12
CA LYS A 106 -4.01 0.08 13.08
C LYS A 106 -2.53 -0.03 13.49
N PHE A 107 -2.13 0.63 14.57
CA PHE A 107 -0.72 0.75 14.93
C PHE A 107 -0.12 -0.57 15.39
N GLU A 108 -0.93 -1.46 15.98
CA GLU A 108 -0.48 -2.80 16.32
C GLU A 108 -0.03 -3.57 15.09
N TYR A 109 -0.86 -3.61 14.04
CA TYR A 109 -0.51 -4.24 12.76
C TYR A 109 0.70 -3.57 12.11
N ALA A 110 0.78 -2.23 12.11
CA ALA A 110 1.93 -1.53 11.55
C ALA A 110 3.25 -1.96 12.22
N ARG A 111 3.27 -2.13 13.54
CA ARG A 111 4.45 -2.62 14.27
C ARG A 111 4.79 -4.07 13.92
N GLN A 112 3.79 -4.94 13.79
CA GLN A 112 4.00 -6.33 13.35
C GLN A 112 4.66 -6.38 11.96
N PHE A 113 4.28 -5.48 11.06
CA PHE A 113 4.83 -5.38 9.71
C PHE A 113 6.21 -4.71 9.65
N GLY A 114 6.60 -3.95 10.69
CA GLY A 114 7.95 -3.40 10.80
C GLY A 114 8.04 -1.94 11.22
N ALA A 115 6.94 -1.24 11.47
CA ALA A 115 6.99 0.13 11.96
C ALA A 115 7.69 0.16 13.32
N THR A 116 8.69 1.04 13.45
CA THR A 116 9.39 1.26 14.72
C THR A 116 8.60 2.20 15.61
N GLU A 117 7.83 3.11 15.01
CA GLU A 117 6.99 4.08 15.71
C GLU A 117 5.68 4.31 14.95
N CYS A 118 4.64 4.75 15.66
CA CYS A 118 3.38 5.16 15.03
C CYS A 118 2.87 6.47 15.64
N VAL A 119 2.28 7.33 14.81
CA VAL A 119 1.79 8.66 15.20
C VAL A 119 0.38 8.89 14.66
N SER A 120 -0.48 9.46 15.50
CA SER A 120 -1.85 9.84 15.16
C SER A 120 -1.95 11.35 14.98
N PRO A 121 -2.51 11.86 13.85
CA PRO A 121 -2.69 13.29 13.64
C PRO A 121 -4.03 13.85 14.18
N LYS A 122 -4.64 13.26 15.22
CA LYS A 122 -5.96 13.68 15.76
C LYS A 122 -5.99 15.16 16.23
N GLU A 123 -7.21 15.72 16.22
CA GLU A 123 -7.51 17.15 16.46
C GLU A 123 -7.06 17.67 17.84
N GLY A 124 -6.56 18.92 17.85
CA GLY A 124 -5.98 19.62 19.01
C GLY A 124 -4.62 20.26 18.70
N ALA A 125 -3.95 19.77 17.67
CA ALA A 125 -2.81 20.43 17.05
C ALA A 125 -3.34 21.33 15.90
N HIS A 126 -3.24 22.65 16.05
CA HIS A 126 -3.34 23.58 14.91
C HIS A 126 -2.51 23.04 13.73
N TRP A 127 -2.91 23.26 12.48
CA TRP A 127 -2.14 22.82 11.31
C TRP A 127 -0.72 23.45 11.23
N THR A 128 -0.41 24.44 12.07
CA THR A 128 0.94 24.98 12.31
C THR A 128 1.72 24.22 13.39
N ASN A 129 1.05 23.42 14.22
CA ASN A 129 1.56 22.53 15.27
C ASN A 129 1.44 21.05 14.86
N ILE A 130 1.64 20.72 13.57
CA ILE A 130 1.50 19.35 13.06
C ILE A 130 2.32 18.40 13.94
N PRO A 131 1.78 17.27 14.42
CA PRO A 131 2.54 16.25 15.13
C PRO A 131 3.82 15.85 14.40
N ILE A 132 3.89 15.96 13.06
CA ILE A 132 5.12 15.74 12.30
C ILE A 132 6.10 16.91 12.42
N LEU A 133 5.66 18.18 12.37
CA LEU A 133 6.56 19.33 12.54
C LEU A 133 7.06 19.41 13.97
N SER A 134 6.19 19.13 14.96
CA SER A 134 6.60 18.96 16.35
C SER A 134 7.43 17.69 16.53
N TYR A 135 7.16 16.58 15.86
CA TYR A 135 8.07 15.42 15.87
C TYR A 135 9.44 15.76 15.29
N ARG A 136 9.50 16.53 14.19
CA ARG A 136 10.74 17.05 13.61
C ARG A 136 11.41 18.08 14.52
N GLN A 137 10.68 18.92 15.26
CA GLN A 137 11.25 19.92 16.17
C GLN A 137 11.70 19.30 17.51
N VAL A 138 10.93 18.38 18.06
CA VAL A 138 11.19 17.70 19.35
C VAL A 138 12.26 16.62 19.19
N ARG A 139 12.36 15.98 18.02
CA ARG A 139 13.31 14.87 17.78
C ARG A 139 14.32 15.11 16.66
N ALA A 140 14.33 16.28 16.03
CA ALA A 140 15.25 16.62 14.92
C ALA A 140 15.25 15.59 13.78
N VAL A 141 14.16 14.86 13.56
CA VAL A 141 14.13 13.80 12.53
C VAL A 141 13.91 14.42 11.15
N VAL A 142 14.79 14.11 10.21
CA VAL A 142 14.54 14.29 8.77
C VAL A 142 14.23 12.90 8.22
N PHE A 143 13.13 12.77 7.48
CA PHE A 143 12.82 11.53 6.78
C PHE A 143 13.56 11.54 5.45
N ASP A 144 14.34 10.49 5.19
CA ASP A 144 14.99 10.28 3.91
C ASP A 144 13.95 9.93 2.83
N TYR A 145 12.90 9.19 3.21
CA TYR A 145 11.80 8.82 2.33
C TYR A 145 10.43 8.99 3.00
N THR A 146 9.45 9.44 2.22
CA THR A 146 8.05 9.54 2.64
C THR A 146 7.14 8.90 1.61
N PHE A 147 6.18 8.11 2.08
CA PHE A 147 5.18 7.45 1.22
C PHE A 147 3.78 7.89 1.60
N GLU A 148 3.05 8.46 0.64
CA GLU A 148 1.61 8.75 0.75
C GLU A 148 0.84 7.52 0.27
N CYS A 149 -0.06 6.98 1.10
CA CYS A 149 -0.81 5.75 0.84
C CYS A 149 -2.31 5.89 1.20
N ILE A 150 -2.86 7.11 1.18
CA ILE A 150 -4.27 7.39 1.52
C ILE A 150 -5.08 7.70 0.25
N GLY A 151 -4.58 8.59 -0.62
CA GLY A 151 -5.31 9.07 -1.80
C GLY A 151 -4.97 10.50 -2.20
#